data_AF-A0A7M3XWR3-F1
#
_entry.id   AF-A0A7M3XWR3-F1
#
_cell.length_a   1.000
_cell.length_b   1.000
_cell.length_c   1.000
_cell.angle_alpha   90.00
_cell.angle_beta   90.00
_cell.angle_gamma   90.00
#
_symmetry.space_group_name_H-M   'P 1'
#
loop_
_entity.id
_entity.type
_entity.pdbx_description
1 polymer ?
#
loop_
_entity_poly.entity_id
_entity_poly.type
_entity_poly.pdbx_seq_one_letter_code
_entity_poly.pdbx_strand_id
1 'polypeptide(L)'
;MTIGALLGHFLPRLPMLILCRTKGFNLRFAPHPAPMRLEPHLTARVLLMRRLWWGAAPLTIIPLLFGAASLRSGDAAFGFGLWAGAGWTAIQRLVALTDAESVPVSMTTALRLQAVMNACEDEAACCAHPEPVWEVLSVRCAACQTELDPMPRPDMGRPRSERWPAALVRLWLADGHALGPSEPQS
;
A
#
# COMPACT_ATOMS: atom_id res chain seq x y z
N MET A 1 -17.84 17.48 14.02
CA MET A 1 -17.01 17.60 12.80
C MET A 1 -15.83 16.63 12.76
N THR A 2 -14.89 16.69 13.72
CA THR A 2 -13.68 15.86 13.72
C THR A 2 -13.96 14.35 13.70
N ILE A 3 -14.88 13.87 14.55
CA ILE A 3 -15.26 12.45 14.61
C ILE A 3 -15.82 11.97 13.26
N GLY A 4 -16.69 12.75 12.63
CA GLY A 4 -17.22 12.44 11.30
C GLY A 4 -16.10 12.34 10.26
N ALA A 5 -15.16 13.29 10.24
CA ALA A 5 -14.04 13.28 9.31
C ALA A 5 -13.11 12.07 9.49
N LEU A 6 -12.80 11.72 10.75
CA LEU A 6 -12.01 10.54 11.06
C LEU A 6 -12.70 9.26 10.59
N LEU A 7 -14.00 9.10 10.89
CA LEU A 7 -14.78 7.94 10.45
C LEU A 7 -14.89 7.87 8.93
N GLY A 8 -15.16 8.99 8.25
CA GLY A 8 -15.26 9.05 6.80
C GLY A 8 -13.95 8.70 6.09
N HIS A 9 -12.82 9.03 6.71
CA HIS A 9 -11.49 8.68 6.21
C HIS A 9 -11.07 7.24 6.57
N PHE A 10 -11.49 6.73 7.72
CA PHE A 10 -11.13 5.41 8.23
C PHE A 10 -11.93 4.27 7.61
N LEU A 11 -13.26 4.45 7.47
CA LEU A 11 -14.18 3.40 7.06
C LEU A 11 -13.81 2.75 5.71
N PRO A 12 -13.43 3.51 4.66
CA PRO A 12 -13.05 2.90 3.38
C PRO A 12 -11.75 2.10 3.45
N ARG A 13 -10.88 2.37 4.43
CA ARG A 13 -9.56 1.72 4.59
C ARG A 13 -9.62 0.46 5.45
N LEU A 14 -10.74 0.20 6.13
CA LEU A 14 -10.92 -0.95 7.01
C LEU A 14 -10.56 -2.31 6.40
N PRO A 15 -10.97 -2.65 5.16
CA PRO A 15 -10.64 -3.94 4.59
C PRO A 15 -9.13 -4.17 4.50
N MET A 16 -8.36 -3.16 4.10
CA MET A 16 -6.90 -3.23 4.09
C MET A 16 -6.34 -3.39 5.50
N LEU A 17 -6.79 -2.57 6.45
CA LEU A 17 -6.30 -2.62 7.84
C LEU A 17 -6.56 -3.97 8.52
N ILE A 18 -7.69 -4.62 8.23
CA ILE A 18 -8.07 -5.92 8.80
C ILE A 18 -7.33 -7.05 8.08
N LEU A 19 -7.45 -7.13 6.75
CA LEU A 19 -6.92 -8.26 5.98
C LEU A 19 -5.39 -8.33 6.06
N CYS A 20 -4.72 -7.19 5.98
CA CYS A 20 -3.26 -7.11 6.12
C CYS A 20 -2.75 -7.57 7.49
N ARG A 21 -3.63 -7.69 8.50
CA ARG A 21 -3.28 -8.14 9.85
C ARG A 21 -3.65 -9.58 10.17
N THR A 22 -4.35 -10.26 9.27
CA THR A 22 -4.64 -11.69 9.45
C THR A 22 -3.36 -12.52 9.29
N LYS A 23 -3.14 -13.49 10.18
CA LYS A 23 -1.94 -14.35 10.14
C LYS A 23 -1.78 -15.07 8.79
N GLY A 24 -2.90 -15.49 8.20
CA GLY A 24 -2.92 -16.14 6.88
C GLY A 24 -2.38 -15.26 5.75
N PHE A 25 -2.47 -13.94 5.87
CA PHE A 25 -2.00 -13.01 4.87
C PHE A 25 -0.48 -12.88 4.84
N ASN A 26 0.24 -13.19 5.93
CA ASN A 26 1.68 -12.91 6.05
C ASN A 26 2.56 -14.15 6.25
N LEU A 27 2.04 -15.36 6.03
CA LEU A 27 2.76 -16.62 6.28
C LEU A 27 4.09 -16.75 5.51
N ARG A 28 4.23 -16.11 4.35
CA ARG A 28 5.37 -16.25 3.44
C ARG A 28 6.29 -15.04 3.38
N PHE A 29 5.94 -13.95 4.08
CA PHE A 29 6.72 -12.71 4.06
C PHE A 29 7.32 -12.47 5.43
N ALA A 30 8.64 -12.26 5.47
CA ALA A 30 9.32 -11.83 6.69
C ALA A 30 8.67 -10.54 7.25
N PRO A 31 8.80 -10.21 8.53
CA PRO A 31 8.35 -8.91 9.04
C PRO A 31 9.18 -7.77 8.43
N HIS A 32 8.56 -6.60 8.26
CA HIS A 32 9.27 -5.38 7.84
C HIS A 32 10.29 -4.99 8.94
N PRO A 33 11.53 -4.57 8.62
CA PRO A 33 12.03 -4.03 7.35
C PRO A 33 12.73 -5.02 6.40
N ALA A 34 12.84 -6.31 6.75
CA ALA A 34 13.64 -7.28 6.01
C ALA A 34 13.39 -7.27 4.48
N PRO A 35 14.43 -7.44 3.64
CA PRO A 35 14.29 -7.49 2.19
C PRO A 35 13.43 -8.70 1.77
N MET A 36 12.83 -8.62 0.58
CA MET A 36 12.07 -9.74 0.01
C MET A 36 12.68 -10.17 -1.29
N ARG A 37 12.92 -11.46 -1.44
CA ARG A 37 13.38 -12.02 -2.70
C ARG A 37 12.31 -11.82 -3.77
N LEU A 38 12.74 -11.45 -4.97
CA LEU A 38 11.84 -11.38 -6.12
C LEU A 38 11.51 -12.81 -6.54
N GLU A 39 10.27 -13.21 -6.26
CA GLU A 39 9.72 -14.51 -6.62
C GLU A 39 8.33 -14.30 -7.22
N PRO A 40 7.80 -15.24 -8.04
CA PRO A 40 6.45 -15.12 -8.60
C PRO A 40 5.35 -14.87 -7.57
N HIS A 41 5.52 -15.36 -6.34
CA HIS A 41 4.61 -15.13 -5.22
C HIS A 41 4.55 -13.65 -4.78
N LEU A 42 5.64 -12.91 -4.91
CA LEU A 42 5.70 -11.47 -4.64
C LEU A 42 4.85 -10.71 -5.67
N THR A 43 4.97 -11.06 -6.95
CA THR A 43 4.14 -10.47 -8.01
C THR A 43 2.66 -10.74 -7.77
N ALA A 44 2.30 -11.97 -7.37
CA ALA A 44 0.92 -12.31 -6.98
C ALA A 44 0.44 -11.46 -5.79
N ARG A 45 1.30 -11.19 -4.81
CA ARG A 45 1.00 -10.33 -3.66
C ARG A 45 0.77 -8.87 -4.08
N VAL A 46 1.60 -8.34 -4.96
CA VAL A 46 1.43 -6.99 -5.53
C VAL A 46 0.05 -6.88 -6.21
N LEU A 47 -0.31 -7.84 -7.04
CA LEU A 47 -1.63 -7.85 -7.70
C LEU A 47 -2.80 -8.00 -6.73
N LEU A 48 -2.63 -8.80 -5.67
CA LEU A 48 -3.63 -8.95 -4.61
C LEU A 48 -3.85 -7.64 -3.84
N MET A 49 -2.76 -6.95 -3.48
CA MET A 49 -2.84 -5.66 -2.79
C MET A 49 -3.46 -4.59 -3.68
N ARG A 50 -3.12 -4.56 -4.97
CA ARG A 50 -3.80 -3.71 -5.94
C ARG A 50 -5.30 -3.98 -6.00
N ARG A 51 -5.70 -5.25 -6.10
CA ARG A 51 -7.12 -5.65 -6.15
C ARG A 51 -7.83 -5.24 -4.87
N LEU A 52 -7.20 -5.41 -3.71
CA LEU A 52 -7.79 -5.03 -2.43
C LEU A 52 -7.94 -3.51 -2.32
N TRP A 53 -6.93 -2.75 -2.74
CA TRP A 53 -6.97 -1.29 -2.75
C TRP A 53 -8.13 -0.79 -3.62
N TRP A 54 -8.31 -1.31 -4.84
CA TRP A 54 -9.44 -0.97 -5.70
C TRP A 54 -10.78 -1.50 -5.18
N GLY A 55 -10.81 -2.70 -4.60
CA GLY A 55 -12.00 -3.30 -4.00
C GLY A 55 -12.53 -2.52 -2.80
N ALA A 56 -11.69 -1.71 -2.16
CA ALA A 56 -12.08 -0.80 -1.10
C ALA A 56 -12.73 0.51 -1.61
N ALA A 57 -12.57 0.85 -2.90
CA ALA A 57 -13.10 2.10 -3.45
C ALA A 57 -14.64 2.22 -3.35
N PRO A 58 -15.45 1.20 -3.65
CA PRO A 58 -16.90 1.27 -3.47
C PRO A 58 -17.35 1.58 -2.02
N LEU A 59 -16.54 1.23 -1.02
CA LEU A 59 -16.84 1.50 0.38
C LEU A 59 -16.76 3.00 0.73
N THR A 60 -16.15 3.84 -0.12
CA THR A 60 -16.18 5.31 0.07
C THR A 60 -17.58 5.88 -0.16
N ILE A 61 -18.44 5.19 -0.90
CA ILE A 61 -19.80 5.65 -1.21
C ILE A 61 -20.67 5.64 0.04
N ILE A 62 -20.51 4.66 0.92
CA ILE A 62 -21.31 4.52 2.16
C ILE A 62 -21.22 5.78 3.04
N PRO A 63 -20.02 6.23 3.48
CA PRO A 63 -19.90 7.44 4.29
C PRO A 63 -20.24 8.72 3.52
N LEU A 64 -20.10 8.76 2.18
CA LEU A 64 -20.55 9.89 1.37
C LEU A 64 -22.08 10.04 1.39
N LEU A 65 -22.81 8.95 1.15
CA LEU A 65 -24.28 8.94 1.15
C LEU A 65 -24.82 9.24 2.56
N PHE A 66 -24.25 8.61 3.58
CA PHE A 66 -24.65 8.86 4.96
C PHE A 66 -24.34 10.31 5.38
N GLY A 67 -23.20 10.85 4.96
CA GLY A 67 -22.81 12.24 5.21
C GLY A 67 -23.79 13.22 4.59
N ALA A 68 -24.17 12.98 3.32
CA ALA A 68 -25.18 13.77 2.61
C ALA A 68 -26.57 13.68 3.26
N ALA A 69 -26.99 12.50 3.72
CA ALA A 69 -28.25 12.33 4.45
C ALA A 69 -28.23 13.06 5.79
N SER A 70 -27.14 12.95 6.55
CA SER A 70 -26.96 13.63 7.85
C SER A 70 -26.96 15.15 7.70
N LEU A 71 -26.43 15.69 6.60
CA LEU A 71 -26.49 17.13 6.31
C LEU A 71 -27.93 17.63 6.10
N ARG A 72 -28.84 16.79 5.59
CA ARG A 72 -30.23 17.17 5.31
C ARG A 72 -31.15 16.98 6.51
N SER A 73 -30.91 15.95 7.32
CA SER A 73 -31.90 15.46 8.29
C SER A 73 -31.34 15.18 9.67
N GLY A 74 -30.05 15.38 9.92
CA GLY A 74 -29.38 15.03 11.16
C GLY A 74 -28.41 16.09 11.65
N ASP A 75 -27.32 15.65 12.29
CA ASP A 75 -26.26 16.54 12.73
C ASP A 75 -25.43 16.99 11.53
N ALA A 76 -25.55 18.28 11.19
CA ALA A 76 -24.82 18.89 10.09
C ALA A 76 -23.29 18.88 10.32
N ALA A 77 -22.82 19.07 11.56
CA ALA A 77 -21.40 19.07 11.86
C ALA A 77 -20.80 17.67 11.77
N PHE A 78 -21.55 16.63 12.15
CA PHE A 78 -21.15 15.24 11.94
C PHE A 78 -21.17 14.86 10.45
N GLY A 79 -22.28 15.17 9.76
CA GLY A 79 -22.49 14.87 8.35
C GLY A 79 -21.45 15.52 7.44
N PHE A 80 -21.14 16.80 7.67
CA PHE A 80 -20.08 17.50 6.95
C PHE A 80 -18.72 16.83 7.14
N GLY A 81 -18.38 16.45 8.37
CA GLY A 81 -17.15 15.72 8.66
C GLY A 81 -17.07 14.43 7.85
N LEU A 82 -18.11 13.60 7.92
CA LEU A 82 -18.16 12.31 7.22
C LEU A 82 -18.03 12.49 5.71
N TRP A 83 -18.76 13.47 5.15
CA TRP A 83 -18.72 13.80 3.73
C TRP A 83 -17.34 14.30 3.29
N ALA A 84 -16.70 15.19 4.06
CA ALA A 84 -15.38 15.70 3.76
C ALA A 84 -14.29 14.62 3.83
N GLY A 85 -14.28 13.79 4.88
CA GLY A 85 -13.28 12.73 5.05
C GLY A 85 -13.39 11.61 4.00
N ALA A 86 -14.62 11.23 3.66
CA ALA A 86 -14.87 10.27 2.59
C ALA A 86 -14.64 10.87 1.20
N GLY A 87 -15.03 12.14 1.01
CA GLY A 87 -14.82 12.89 -0.22
C GLY A 87 -13.35 13.03 -0.57
N TRP A 88 -12.49 13.29 0.41
CA TRP A 88 -11.03 13.28 0.22
C TRP A 88 -10.54 11.93 -0.31
N THR A 89 -11.03 10.83 0.26
CA THR A 89 -10.68 9.48 -0.20
C THR A 89 -11.19 9.23 -1.62
N ALA A 90 -12.43 9.63 -1.93
CA ALA A 90 -13.00 9.51 -3.26
C ALA A 90 -12.19 10.28 -4.31
N ILE A 91 -11.75 11.52 -4.00
CA ILE A 91 -10.88 12.31 -4.88
C ILE A 91 -9.57 11.57 -5.15
N GLN A 92 -8.91 11.01 -4.13
CA GLN A 92 -7.70 10.21 -4.33
C GLN A 92 -7.94 9.02 -5.27
N ARG A 93 -9.10 8.37 -5.17
CA ARG A 93 -9.45 7.24 -6.05
C ARG A 93 -9.76 7.70 -7.48
N LEU A 94 -10.35 8.87 -7.65
CA LEU A 94 -10.57 9.47 -8.97
C LEU A 94 -9.25 9.86 -9.65
N VAL A 95 -8.32 10.49 -8.91
CA VAL A 95 -6.97 10.78 -9.41
C VAL A 95 -6.25 9.51 -9.83
N ALA A 96 -6.40 8.43 -9.08
CA ALA A 96 -5.83 7.12 -9.41
C ALA A 96 -6.41 6.43 -10.66
N LEU A 97 -7.57 6.89 -11.16
CA LEU A 97 -8.08 6.43 -12.46
C LEU A 97 -7.33 7.08 -13.63
N THR A 98 -6.82 8.30 -13.43
CA THR A 98 -6.10 9.05 -14.46
C THR A 98 -4.58 8.89 -14.37
N ASP A 99 -4.07 8.71 -13.14
CA ASP A 99 -2.64 8.53 -12.87
C ASP A 99 -2.40 7.17 -12.20
N ALA A 100 -1.91 6.22 -12.98
CA ALA A 100 -1.64 4.86 -12.50
C ALA A 100 -0.46 4.77 -11.52
N GLU A 101 0.43 5.78 -11.48
CA GLU A 101 1.56 5.84 -10.56
C GLU A 101 1.15 6.31 -9.16
N SER A 102 0.04 7.04 -9.06
CA SER A 102 -0.56 7.43 -7.77
C SER A 102 -1.16 6.25 -6.99
N VAL A 103 -1.27 5.07 -7.61
CA VAL A 103 -1.69 3.83 -6.93
C VAL A 103 -0.47 3.24 -6.22
N PRO A 104 -0.53 3.01 -4.89
CA PRO A 104 0.62 2.53 -4.12
C PRO A 104 1.15 1.17 -4.59
N VAL A 105 0.26 0.35 -5.16
CA VAL A 105 0.59 -0.96 -5.74
C VAL A 105 -0.04 -1.05 -7.13
N SER A 106 0.68 -0.57 -8.14
CA SER A 106 0.19 -0.43 -9.52
C SER A 106 0.47 -1.66 -10.40
N MET A 107 -0.10 -1.71 -11.61
CA MET A 107 0.33 -2.70 -12.62
C MET A 107 1.80 -2.51 -13.00
N THR A 108 2.22 -1.25 -13.10
CA THR A 108 3.57 -0.88 -13.54
C THR A 108 4.61 -1.41 -12.56
N THR A 109 4.29 -1.42 -11.27
CA THR A 109 5.10 -2.05 -10.22
C THR A 109 5.31 -3.55 -10.51
N ALA A 110 4.24 -4.29 -10.80
CA ALA A 110 4.33 -5.73 -11.10
C ALA A 110 5.15 -6.01 -12.38
N LEU A 111 4.95 -5.19 -13.42
CA LEU A 111 5.68 -5.31 -14.68
C LEU A 111 7.17 -5.00 -14.50
N ARG A 112 7.52 -3.97 -13.72
CA ARG A 112 8.91 -3.64 -13.39
C ARG A 112 9.61 -4.77 -12.65
N LEU A 113 8.96 -5.36 -11.63
CA LEU A 113 9.50 -6.52 -10.93
C LEU A 113 9.72 -7.71 -11.87
N GLN A 114 8.78 -7.96 -12.79
CA GLN A 114 8.95 -9.02 -13.79
C GLN A 114 10.10 -8.71 -14.75
N ALA A 115 10.25 -7.47 -15.19
CA ALA A 115 11.36 -7.06 -16.04
C ALA A 115 12.71 -7.25 -15.35
N VAL A 116 12.81 -6.94 -14.05
CA VAL A 116 14.03 -7.20 -13.26
C VAL A 116 14.32 -8.70 -13.15
N MET A 117 13.32 -9.54 -12.90
CA MET A 117 13.51 -10.99 -12.86
C MET A 117 14.00 -11.53 -14.21
N ASN A 118 13.37 -11.12 -15.32
CA ASN A 118 13.77 -11.53 -16.66
C ASN A 118 15.21 -11.09 -16.97
N ALA A 119 15.57 -9.84 -16.64
CA ALA A 119 16.93 -9.32 -16.86
C ALA A 119 18.02 -10.06 -16.05
N CYS A 120 17.65 -10.69 -14.94
CA CYS A 120 18.55 -11.54 -14.16
C CYS A 120 18.74 -12.94 -14.78
N GLU A 121 17.81 -13.41 -15.63
CA GLU A 121 17.92 -14.69 -16.34
C GLU A 121 18.61 -14.55 -17.71
N ASP A 122 18.62 -13.34 -18.28
CA ASP A 122 19.27 -13.01 -19.55
C ASP A 122 20.80 -12.82 -19.41
N GLU A 123 21.51 -12.77 -20.55
CA GLU A 123 22.96 -12.48 -20.57
C GLU A 123 23.31 -11.08 -20.05
N ALA A 124 22.32 -10.20 -19.88
CA ALA A 124 22.45 -8.89 -19.25
C ALA A 124 22.46 -8.94 -17.71
N ALA A 125 22.53 -10.13 -17.11
CA ALA A 125 22.57 -10.31 -15.66
C ALA A 125 23.72 -9.55 -15.00
N CYS A 126 23.45 -8.98 -13.83
CA CYS A 126 24.42 -8.17 -13.08
C CYS A 126 25.61 -8.96 -12.51
N CYS A 127 25.50 -10.29 -12.34
CA CYS A 127 26.57 -11.17 -11.85
C CYS A 127 26.28 -12.64 -12.21
N ALA A 128 27.21 -13.55 -11.92
CA ALA A 128 27.10 -14.98 -12.25
C ALA A 128 25.95 -15.72 -11.54
N HIS A 129 25.53 -15.23 -10.37
CA HIS A 129 24.37 -15.76 -9.64
C HIS A 129 23.54 -14.59 -9.07
N PRO A 130 22.68 -13.98 -9.91
CA PRO A 130 21.90 -12.83 -9.50
C PRO A 130 20.80 -13.25 -8.52
N GLU A 131 20.75 -12.57 -7.38
CA GLU A 131 19.71 -12.77 -6.36
C GLU A 131 18.95 -11.46 -6.13
N PRO A 132 17.95 -11.15 -6.98
CA PRO A 132 17.21 -9.90 -6.84
C PRO A 132 16.38 -9.87 -5.56
N VAL A 133 16.57 -8.83 -4.75
CA VAL A 133 15.83 -8.56 -3.51
C VAL A 133 15.26 -7.15 -3.51
N TRP A 134 14.02 -7.02 -3.06
CA TRP A 134 13.35 -5.74 -2.88
C TRP A 134 13.58 -5.22 -1.47
N GLU A 135 14.50 -4.26 -1.36
CA GLU A 135 14.79 -3.51 -0.14
C GLU A 135 13.73 -2.42 0.08
N VAL A 136 13.92 -1.54 1.07
CA VAL A 136 12.94 -0.48 1.38
C VAL A 136 12.91 0.59 0.27
N LEU A 137 14.07 0.96 -0.25
CA LEU A 137 14.22 2.10 -1.15
C LEU A 137 14.40 1.70 -2.62
N SER A 138 14.93 0.51 -2.89
CA SER A 138 15.20 0.05 -4.24
C SER A 138 15.22 -1.48 -4.33
N VAL A 139 15.27 -1.99 -5.56
CA VAL A 139 15.53 -3.40 -5.87
C VAL A 139 17.02 -3.55 -6.15
N ARG A 140 17.67 -4.44 -5.41
CA ARG A 140 19.12 -4.65 -5.47
C ARG A 140 19.43 -6.14 -5.58
N CYS A 141 20.57 -6.48 -6.15
CA CYS A 141 21.06 -7.85 -6.12
C CYS A 141 21.73 -8.14 -4.77
N ALA A 142 21.32 -9.19 -4.06
CA ALA A 142 21.95 -9.57 -2.79
C ALA A 142 23.42 -10.01 -2.98
N ALA A 143 23.75 -10.62 -4.12
CA ALA A 143 25.08 -11.17 -4.41
C ALA A 143 26.11 -10.09 -4.76
N CYS A 144 25.78 -9.15 -5.67
CA CYS A 144 26.72 -8.13 -6.15
C CYS A 144 26.40 -6.71 -5.69
N GLN A 145 25.29 -6.50 -4.98
CA GLN A 145 24.88 -5.21 -4.42
C GLN A 145 24.60 -4.12 -5.47
N THR A 146 24.55 -4.49 -6.76
CA THR A 146 24.13 -3.59 -7.85
C THR A 146 22.66 -3.24 -7.71
N GLU A 147 22.35 -1.96 -7.89
CA GLU A 147 20.98 -1.47 -7.97
C GLU A 147 20.37 -1.85 -9.33
N LEU A 148 19.26 -2.59 -9.29
CA LEU A 148 18.56 -3.08 -10.48
C LEU A 148 17.43 -2.13 -10.88
N ASP A 149 16.71 -1.60 -9.89
CA ASP A 149 15.62 -0.65 -10.10
C ASP A 149 15.46 0.25 -8.85
N PRO A 150 15.42 1.60 -8.99
CA PRO A 150 15.25 2.54 -7.87
C PRO A 150 13.82 2.60 -7.29
N MET A 151 12.99 1.59 -7.55
CA MET A 151 11.59 1.55 -7.09
C MET A 151 11.48 1.34 -5.57
N PRO A 152 10.93 2.33 -4.83
CA PRO A 152 10.71 2.17 -3.41
C PRO A 152 9.59 1.17 -3.16
N ARG A 153 9.69 0.48 -2.04
CA ARG A 153 8.81 -0.63 -1.73
C ARG A 153 7.54 -0.15 -1.02
N PRO A 154 6.34 -0.42 -1.58
CA PRO A 154 5.08 -0.08 -0.93
C PRO A 154 4.83 -0.96 0.29
N ASP A 155 3.91 -0.52 1.15
CA ASP A 155 3.53 -1.29 2.33
C ASP A 155 2.64 -2.46 1.90
N MET A 156 3.22 -3.65 1.75
CA MET A 156 2.53 -4.88 1.34
C MET A 156 1.74 -5.55 2.47
N GLY A 157 1.32 -4.76 3.47
CA GLY A 157 0.55 -5.24 4.62
C GLY A 157 1.36 -6.17 5.53
N ARG A 158 2.68 -5.99 5.58
CA ARG A 158 3.57 -6.83 6.38
C ARG A 158 3.48 -6.45 7.85
N PRO A 159 3.62 -7.42 8.78
CA PRO A 159 3.72 -7.08 10.19
C PRO A 159 4.98 -6.24 10.39
N ARG A 160 4.83 -5.13 11.11
CA ARG A 160 5.93 -4.28 11.59
C ARG A 160 6.31 -4.67 13.00
N SER A 161 7.58 -4.51 13.33
CA SER A 161 8.11 -4.61 14.70
C SER A 161 7.60 -3.49 15.62
N GLU A 162 7.10 -2.38 15.05
CA GLU A 162 6.51 -1.27 15.79
C GLU A 162 5.28 -1.69 16.62
N ARG A 163 5.02 -0.99 17.73
CA ARG A 163 3.84 -1.22 18.59
C ARG A 163 2.54 -1.10 17.76
N TRP A 164 1.58 -1.98 18.04
CA TRP A 164 0.32 -2.13 17.31
C TRP A 164 -0.44 -0.84 16.92
N PRO A 165 -0.60 0.18 17.81
CA PRO A 165 -1.34 1.39 17.44
C PRO A 165 -0.54 2.31 16.50
N ALA A 166 0.77 2.42 16.68
CA ALA A 166 1.62 3.25 15.81
C ALA A 166 1.64 2.70 14.38
N ALA A 167 1.80 1.37 14.24
CA ALA A 167 1.74 0.69 12.96
C ALA A 167 0.35 0.84 12.28
N LEU A 168 -0.74 0.92 13.07
CA LEU A 168 -2.09 1.07 12.52
C LEU A 168 -2.32 2.48 11.97
N VAL A 169 -2.00 3.50 12.77
CA VAL A 169 -2.14 4.91 12.38
C VAL A 169 -1.32 5.20 11.12
N ARG A 170 -0.10 4.66 11.06
CA ARG A 170 0.76 4.85 9.91
C ARG A 170 0.24 4.19 8.64
N LEU A 171 -0.27 2.96 8.73
CA LEU A 171 -0.89 2.28 7.59
C LEU A 171 -2.16 3.00 7.13
N TRP A 172 -2.94 3.53 8.09
CA TRP A 172 -4.13 4.33 7.80
C TRP A 172 -3.80 5.62 7.06
N LEU A 173 -2.77 6.35 7.48
CA LEU A 173 -2.32 7.60 6.83
C LEU A 173 -1.65 7.35 5.49
N ALA A 174 -0.86 6.28 5.36
CA ALA A 174 -0.11 5.99 4.14
C ALA A 174 -0.94 5.31 3.04
N ASP A 175 -2.06 4.68 3.39
CA ASP A 175 -2.94 3.98 2.45
C ASP A 175 -2.22 2.95 1.56
N GLY A 176 -1.11 2.38 2.06
CA GLY A 176 -0.26 1.41 1.34
C GLY A 176 0.94 2.00 0.58
N HIS A 177 1.09 3.33 0.54
CA HIS A 177 2.22 3.97 -0.14
C HIS A 177 3.56 3.59 0.50
N ALA A 178 4.62 3.64 -0.30
CA ALA A 178 5.99 3.46 0.18
C ALA A 178 6.29 4.54 1.22
N LEU A 179 6.44 4.08 2.46
CA LEU A 179 6.88 4.91 3.56
C LEU A 179 8.39 4.76 3.64
N GLY A 180 9.11 5.88 3.56
CA GLY A 180 10.55 5.91 3.80
C GLY A 180 10.94 5.26 5.14
N PRO A 181 12.22 4.86 5.28
CA PRO A 181 12.72 4.21 6.49
C PRO A 181 12.39 5.01 7.76
N SER A 182 12.11 4.29 8.85
CA SER A 182 11.63 4.87 10.12
C SER A 182 12.68 5.00 11.21
N GLU A 183 13.96 4.82 10.92
CA GLU A 183 15.06 5.06 11.86
C GLU A 183 16.14 5.93 11.21
N PRO A 184 16.82 6.80 11.99
CA PRO A 184 18.07 7.38 11.57
C PRO A 184 19.06 6.24 11.35
N GLN A 185 19.71 6.21 10.19
CA GLN A 185 20.92 5.41 10.01
C GLN A 185 21.98 5.99 10.96
N SER A 186 22.16 5.35 12.12
CA SER A 186 23.24 5.63 13.06
C SER A 186 24.03 4.35 13.32
#